data_AF-W9WGP9-F1
#
_entry.id   AF-W9WGP9-F1
#
_cell.length_a   1.000
_cell.length_b   1.000
_cell.length_c   1.000
_cell.angle_alpha   90.00
_cell.angle_beta   90.00
_cell.angle_gamma   90.00
#
_symmetry.space_group_name_H-M   'P 1'
#
loop_
_entity.id
_entity.type
_entity.pdbx_description
1 polymer ?
#
loop_
_entity_poly.entity_id
_entity_poly.type
_entity_poly.pdbx_seq_one_letter_code
_entity_poly.pdbx_strand_id
1 'polypeptide(L)'
;MHLSTSLLALLLSSLHSSFAAADAKPPPKPCTILSPSTGSFFDLRSLQLTPEGTKYQAASNESYHAKGYDYPANFTLNFCGPVVESLEDVEGVPTSRQKNVSAFYKDQRGDIYSIGQQNDQLLFRGKKLLLNYTMGSPCPELDEDGNPIDDDFVVKKTSKRRKSTLMTFACDTSPLLSNRPIVNFLGSPDHCTYVFEIRSRSACGGTTQSEEKGTLGPGAVFGLIAAIALLVYLIGGIVYQRNVLHQRGWRQLPNYTMWAGIHSFFSDMFVILFSSCTQRMPGGVTQLFAGRRGYHRVGTDERHPGRGRTPDDENRLIDQLDEEWED
;
A
#
# COMPACT_ATOMS: atom_id res chain seq x y z
N MET A 1 -52.13 5.67 -19.66
CA MET A 1 -51.70 4.28 -19.37
C MET A 1 -50.70 4.34 -18.24
N HIS A 2 -51.14 4.12 -17.00
CA HIS A 2 -50.29 4.18 -15.81
C HIS A 2 -49.58 2.84 -15.66
N LEU A 3 -48.27 2.79 -15.96
CA LEU A 3 -47.44 1.64 -15.61
C LEU A 3 -47.08 1.74 -14.12
N SER A 4 -47.39 0.65 -13.43
CA SER A 4 -47.38 0.49 -11.98
C SER A 4 -46.00 0.72 -11.34
N THR A 5 -46.01 1.52 -10.27
CA THR A 5 -44.90 1.81 -9.35
C THR A 5 -44.40 0.58 -8.57
N SER A 6 -45.04 -0.58 -8.70
CA SER A 6 -44.68 -1.80 -7.97
C SER A 6 -43.44 -2.53 -8.52
N LEU A 7 -42.97 -2.21 -9.73
CA LEU A 7 -41.76 -2.83 -10.30
C LEU A 7 -40.45 -2.22 -9.81
N LEU A 8 -40.48 -1.00 -9.25
CA LEU A 8 -39.28 -0.33 -8.71
C LEU A 8 -38.93 -0.80 -7.29
N ALA A 9 -39.87 -1.39 -6.55
CA ALA A 9 -39.67 -1.84 -5.17
C ALA A 9 -38.96 -3.21 -5.07
N LEU A 10 -38.96 -4.02 -6.14
CA LEU A 10 -38.30 -5.33 -6.15
C LEU A 10 -36.79 -5.27 -6.42
N LEU A 11 -36.25 -4.12 -6.84
CA LEU A 11 -34.82 -3.92 -7.08
C LEU A 11 -34.03 -3.40 -5.85
N LEU A 12 -34.71 -3.10 -4.73
CA LEU A 12 -34.05 -2.63 -3.49
C LEU A 12 -33.90 -3.69 -2.38
N SER A 13 -34.31 -4.94 -2.61
CA SER A 13 -34.25 -6.01 -1.58
C SER A 13 -33.05 -6.96 -1.71
N SER A 14 -32.17 -6.79 -2.71
CA SER A 14 -30.98 -7.62 -2.88
C SER A 14 -29.72 -6.97 -2.30
N LEU A 15 -29.76 -6.63 -1.01
CA LEU A 15 -28.63 -6.11 -0.26
C LEU A 15 -28.42 -6.95 1.01
N HIS A 16 -27.25 -7.60 1.05
CA HIS A 16 -26.56 -8.18 2.20
C HIS A 16 -26.91 -9.60 2.67
N SER A 17 -26.38 -10.58 1.94
CA SER A 17 -25.94 -11.85 2.55
C SER A 17 -24.40 -11.88 2.55
N SER A 18 -23.78 -11.06 3.41
CA SER A 18 -22.36 -11.22 3.71
C SER A 18 -22.22 -12.41 4.66
N PHE A 19 -21.77 -13.54 4.12
CA PHE A 19 -21.32 -14.67 4.92
C PHE A 19 -20.23 -14.18 5.87
N ALA A 20 -20.50 -14.22 7.19
CA ALA A 20 -19.48 -14.12 8.21
C ALA A 20 -18.66 -15.42 8.16
N ALA A 21 -17.74 -15.51 7.20
CA ALA A 21 -16.64 -16.45 7.28
C ALA A 21 -15.80 -16.03 8.49
N ALA A 22 -15.59 -16.96 9.43
CA ALA A 22 -14.60 -16.79 10.47
C ALA A 22 -13.25 -16.52 9.77
N ASP A 23 -12.86 -15.25 9.78
CA ASP A 23 -11.66 -14.73 9.13
C ASP A 23 -10.45 -15.27 9.89
N ALA A 24 -10.03 -16.50 9.54
CA ALA A 24 -8.71 -17.00 9.88
C ALA A 24 -7.71 -16.17 9.08
N LYS A 25 -7.41 -14.96 9.60
CA LYS A 25 -6.44 -14.06 8.99
C LYS A 25 -5.16 -14.85 8.72
N PRO A 26 -4.62 -14.81 7.50
CA PRO A 26 -3.37 -15.48 7.19
C PRO A 26 -2.29 -15.05 8.20
N PRO A 27 -1.37 -15.95 8.57
CA PRO A 27 -0.32 -15.61 9.52
C PRO A 27 0.41 -14.36 9.03
N PRO A 28 0.67 -13.38 9.93
CA PRO A 28 1.35 -12.15 9.55
C PRO A 28 2.71 -12.48 8.94
N LYS A 29 3.10 -11.71 7.92
CA LYS A 29 4.41 -11.83 7.30
C LYS A 29 5.50 -11.60 8.36
N PRO A 30 6.69 -12.21 8.21
CA PRO A 30 7.79 -12.01 9.16
C PRO A 30 8.08 -10.51 9.30
N CYS A 31 8.31 -10.06 10.54
CA CYS A 31 8.58 -8.65 10.86
C CYS A 31 7.41 -7.67 10.59
N THR A 32 6.18 -8.16 10.61
CA THR A 32 4.98 -7.31 10.47
C THR A 32 3.95 -7.63 11.55
N ILE A 33 3.16 -6.64 11.96
CA ILE A 33 2.10 -6.84 12.97
C ILE A 33 0.95 -5.86 12.79
N LEU A 34 -0.26 -6.30 13.12
CA LEU A 34 -1.42 -5.43 13.28
C LEU A 34 -1.60 -5.06 14.75
N SER A 35 -1.79 -3.76 15.03
CA SER A 35 -2.15 -3.32 16.37
C SER A 35 -3.55 -3.82 16.72
N PRO A 36 -3.71 -4.54 17.85
CA PRO A 36 -5.03 -5.00 18.29
C PRO A 36 -5.93 -3.86 18.76
N SER A 37 -5.35 -2.70 19.12
CA SER A 37 -6.10 -1.56 19.67
C SER A 37 -6.54 -0.55 18.60
N THR A 38 -5.69 -0.30 17.61
CA THR A 38 -5.91 0.74 16.59
C THR A 38 -6.18 0.16 15.19
N GLY A 39 -5.96 -1.14 14.98
CA GLY A 39 -6.06 -1.76 13.66
C GLY A 39 -4.97 -1.33 12.67
N SER A 40 -4.02 -0.48 13.08
CA SER A 40 -2.92 -0.03 12.23
C SER A 40 -1.90 -1.14 12.00
N PHE A 41 -1.31 -1.17 10.81
CA PHE A 41 -0.33 -2.17 10.40
C PHE A 41 1.08 -1.60 10.44
N PHE A 42 1.97 -2.34 11.04
CA PHE A 42 3.36 -1.97 11.20
C PHE A 42 4.21 -2.93 10.36
N ASP A 43 4.99 -2.36 9.46
CA ASP A 43 5.92 -3.08 8.61
C ASP A 43 7.35 -2.61 8.92
N LEU A 44 8.09 -3.43 9.66
CA LEU A 44 9.46 -3.11 10.06
C LEU A 44 10.50 -3.74 9.10
N ARG A 45 10.07 -4.40 8.01
CA ARG A 45 10.99 -5.07 7.07
C ARG A 45 11.98 -4.09 6.43
N SER A 46 11.61 -2.82 6.27
CA SER A 46 12.51 -1.78 5.78
C SER A 46 13.70 -1.51 6.70
N LEU A 47 13.60 -1.89 7.98
CA LEU A 47 14.69 -1.77 8.95
C LEU A 47 15.58 -3.01 8.97
N GLN A 48 15.19 -4.11 8.34
CA GLN A 48 16.04 -5.29 8.26
C GLN A 48 17.15 -5.03 7.25
N LEU A 49 18.39 -5.14 7.71
CA LEU A 49 19.58 -5.01 6.88
C LEU A 49 20.02 -6.37 6.35
N THR A 50 20.31 -6.44 5.06
CA THR A 50 20.93 -7.60 4.41
C THR A 50 22.03 -7.13 3.46
N PRO A 51 23.07 -7.93 3.20
CA PRO A 51 24.18 -7.52 2.33
C PRO A 51 23.72 -7.27 0.88
N GLU A 52 22.78 -8.07 0.38
CA GLU A 52 22.28 -7.96 -1.00
C GLU A 52 21.09 -7.00 -1.14
N GLY A 53 20.36 -6.75 -0.04
CA GLY A 53 19.10 -5.99 -0.05
C GLY A 53 17.98 -6.69 -0.83
N THR A 54 16.74 -6.27 -0.57
CA THR A 54 15.58 -6.70 -1.38
C THR A 54 14.64 -5.53 -1.61
N LYS A 55 13.56 -5.71 -2.37
CA LYS A 55 12.53 -4.67 -2.58
C LYS A 55 12.01 -4.04 -1.26
N TYR A 56 12.09 -4.78 -0.15
CA TYR A 56 11.55 -4.36 1.15
C TYR A 56 12.63 -4.19 2.23
N GLN A 57 13.90 -4.51 1.96
CA GLN A 57 14.99 -4.49 2.93
C GLN A 57 16.12 -3.58 2.44
N ALA A 58 16.74 -2.83 3.34
CA ALA A 58 17.85 -1.97 2.97
C ALA A 58 19.13 -2.80 2.80
N ALA A 59 19.81 -2.62 1.66
CA ALA A 59 21.13 -3.18 1.45
C ALA A 59 22.14 -2.44 2.33
N SER A 60 22.87 -3.17 3.17
CA SER A 60 23.99 -2.60 3.93
C SER A 60 25.01 -3.67 4.29
N ASN A 61 26.27 -3.26 4.34
CA ASN A 61 27.40 -4.11 4.73
C ASN A 61 27.67 -4.06 6.24
N GLU A 62 27.02 -3.15 6.96
CA GLU A 62 27.21 -2.91 8.39
C GLU A 62 25.86 -2.90 9.09
N SER A 63 25.79 -3.51 10.27
CA SER A 63 24.60 -3.50 11.12
C SER A 63 24.42 -2.14 11.81
N TYR A 64 23.30 -1.94 12.53
CA TYR A 64 23.11 -0.69 13.28
C TYR A 64 24.01 -0.65 14.51
N HIS A 65 24.63 0.50 14.72
CA HIS A 65 25.45 0.75 15.91
C HIS A 65 24.71 1.64 16.91
N ALA A 66 24.76 1.27 18.18
CA ALA A 66 24.26 2.06 19.30
C ALA A 66 25.37 2.28 20.33
N LYS A 67 25.48 3.52 20.80
CA LYS A 67 26.43 3.87 21.87
C LYS A 67 25.87 3.39 23.20
N GLY A 68 26.73 2.80 24.03
CA GLY A 68 26.35 2.35 25.37
C GLY A 68 26.18 3.46 26.40
N TYR A 69 26.71 4.67 26.14
CA TYR A 69 26.76 5.80 27.07
C TYR A 69 27.38 5.42 28.43
N ASP A 70 26.56 4.91 29.36
CA ASP A 70 26.96 4.44 30.69
C ASP A 70 27.55 3.02 30.66
N TYR A 71 27.25 2.23 29.62
CA TYR A 71 27.80 0.90 29.46
C TYR A 71 29.20 0.95 28.79
N PRO A 72 30.20 0.20 29.27
CA PRO A 72 31.59 0.27 28.80
C PRO A 72 31.83 -0.35 27.40
N ALA A 73 30.78 -0.54 26.60
CA ALA A 73 30.84 -1.13 25.27
C ALA A 73 29.84 -0.50 24.30
N ASN A 74 30.14 -0.60 23.00
CA ASN A 74 29.21 -0.26 21.95
C ASN A 74 28.44 -1.50 21.49
N PHE A 75 27.20 -1.28 21.07
CA PHE A 75 26.30 -2.34 20.65
C PHE A 75 26.13 -2.33 19.13
N THR A 76 26.06 -3.53 18.56
CA THR A 76 25.77 -3.74 17.15
C THR A 76 24.57 -4.67 17.04
N LEU A 77 23.56 -4.28 16.27
CA LEU A 77 22.32 -5.03 16.16
C LEU A 77 21.62 -4.84 14.81
N ASN A 78 20.81 -5.83 14.46
CA ASN A 78 19.92 -5.82 13.31
C ASN A 78 18.48 -6.12 13.76
N PHE A 79 17.51 -5.78 12.92
CA PHE A 79 16.08 -5.96 13.19
C PHE A 79 15.51 -7.11 12.39
N CYS A 80 14.73 -7.98 13.05
CA CYS A 80 14.03 -9.11 12.44
C CYS A 80 14.91 -10.11 11.67
N GLY A 81 16.21 -10.13 11.96
CA GLY A 81 17.19 -10.96 11.27
C GLY A 81 18.52 -10.95 12.01
N PRO A 82 19.49 -11.74 11.52
CA PRO A 82 20.82 -11.80 12.11
C PRO A 82 21.62 -10.54 11.76
N VAL A 83 22.69 -10.27 12.49
CA VAL A 83 23.64 -9.22 12.12
C VAL A 83 24.29 -9.53 10.76
N VAL A 84 24.68 -8.48 10.04
CA VAL A 84 25.32 -8.60 8.72
C VAL A 84 26.74 -9.15 8.85
N GLU A 85 27.43 -8.82 9.95
CA GLU A 85 28.79 -9.23 10.22
C GLU A 85 28.87 -10.73 10.51
N SER A 86 29.87 -11.40 9.94
CA SER A 86 30.20 -12.78 10.30
C SER A 86 30.84 -12.80 11.69
N LEU A 87 30.16 -13.44 12.65
CA LEU A 87 30.67 -13.62 14.01
C LEU A 87 31.30 -15.01 14.16
N GLU A 88 32.51 -15.04 14.71
CA GLU A 88 33.23 -16.24 15.14
C GLU A 88 33.50 -16.11 16.65
N ASP A 89 33.66 -17.24 17.34
CA ASP A 89 34.04 -17.30 18.76
C ASP A 89 33.16 -16.46 19.71
N VAL A 90 31.84 -16.55 19.53
CA VAL A 90 30.87 -15.89 20.44
C VAL A 90 30.78 -16.62 21.78
N GLU A 91 31.01 -15.90 22.88
CA GLU A 91 31.11 -16.50 24.21
C GLU A 91 29.80 -17.18 24.63
N GLY A 92 29.92 -18.46 24.99
CA GLY A 92 28.82 -19.30 25.47
C GLY A 92 27.67 -19.53 24.47
N VAL A 93 27.87 -19.24 23.17
CA VAL A 93 26.91 -19.56 22.10
C VAL A 93 27.51 -20.64 21.18
N PRO A 94 26.80 -21.76 20.94
CA PRO A 94 27.32 -22.83 20.08
C PRO A 94 27.44 -22.35 18.63
N THR A 95 28.44 -22.85 17.90
CA THR A 95 28.76 -22.46 16.51
C THR A 95 27.57 -22.57 15.56
N SER A 96 26.66 -23.54 15.79
CA SER A 96 25.44 -23.70 14.99
C SER A 96 24.44 -22.54 15.10
N ARG A 97 24.49 -21.76 16.19
CA ARG A 97 23.60 -20.63 16.45
C ARG A 97 24.26 -19.27 16.25
N GLN A 98 25.57 -19.21 16.01
CA GLN A 98 26.27 -17.93 15.81
C GLN A 98 25.71 -17.15 14.60
N LYS A 99 25.27 -17.86 13.55
CA LYS A 99 24.61 -17.27 12.37
C LYS A 99 23.26 -16.60 12.66
N ASN A 100 22.64 -16.93 13.80
CA ASN A 100 21.34 -16.40 14.19
C ASN A 100 21.46 -15.25 15.20
N VAL A 101 22.67 -14.82 15.54
CA VAL A 101 22.87 -13.70 16.46
C VAL A 101 22.38 -12.42 15.78
N SER A 102 21.43 -11.74 16.43
CA SER A 102 20.83 -10.51 15.91
C SER A 102 21.35 -9.25 16.59
N ALA A 103 21.99 -9.41 17.75
CA ALA A 103 22.60 -8.31 18.48
C ALA A 103 23.77 -8.81 19.34
N PHE A 104 24.84 -8.02 19.40
CA PHE A 104 26.03 -8.32 20.19
C PHE A 104 26.74 -7.03 20.67
N TYR A 105 27.63 -7.18 21.65
CA TYR A 105 28.62 -6.17 22.00
C TYR A 105 30.01 -6.80 22.05
N LYS A 106 31.02 -5.94 21.96
CA LYS A 106 32.43 -6.31 22.16
C LYS A 106 32.89 -5.69 23.47
N ASP A 107 33.43 -6.51 24.36
CA ASP A 107 34.00 -6.02 25.61
C ASP A 107 35.37 -5.32 25.37
N GLN A 108 35.90 -4.64 26.38
CA GLN A 108 37.20 -3.96 26.31
C GLN A 108 38.36 -4.93 25.96
N ARG A 109 38.20 -6.21 26.32
CA ARG A 109 39.15 -7.29 26.01
C ARG A 109 39.07 -7.77 24.55
N GLY A 110 38.01 -7.40 23.82
CA GLY A 110 37.74 -7.83 22.45
C GLY A 110 36.79 -9.02 22.32
N ASP A 111 36.39 -9.63 23.44
CA ASP A 111 35.48 -10.77 23.46
C ASP A 111 34.06 -10.39 23.00
N ILE A 112 33.46 -11.28 22.20
CA ILE A 112 32.15 -11.04 21.58
C ILE A 112 31.05 -11.73 22.40
N TYR A 113 30.13 -10.92 22.92
CA TYR A 113 28.97 -11.40 23.67
C TYR A 113 27.69 -11.15 22.88
N SER A 114 26.95 -12.23 22.60
CA SER A 114 25.59 -12.11 22.04
C SER A 114 24.61 -11.65 23.12
N ILE A 115 23.75 -10.67 22.78
CA ILE A 115 22.66 -10.21 23.65
C ILE A 115 21.29 -10.68 23.16
N GLY A 116 21.27 -11.56 22.16
CA GLY A 116 20.07 -12.22 21.69
C GLY A 116 20.18 -12.86 20.31
N GLN A 117 19.30 -13.83 20.09
CA GLN A 117 19.08 -14.50 18.82
C GLN A 117 17.97 -13.80 18.02
N GLN A 118 18.01 -13.98 16.70
CA GLN A 118 17.03 -13.43 15.77
C GLN A 118 15.62 -13.84 16.16
N ASN A 119 14.71 -12.88 16.03
CA ASN A 119 13.29 -13.07 16.18
C ASN A 119 12.60 -12.12 15.20
N ASP A 120 11.59 -12.60 14.49
CA ASP A 120 10.79 -11.85 13.53
C ASP A 120 9.39 -11.54 14.07
N GLN A 121 9.05 -12.04 15.25
CA GLN A 121 7.77 -11.84 15.91
C GLN A 121 7.75 -10.54 16.71
N LEU A 122 6.99 -9.58 16.20
CA LEU A 122 6.70 -8.34 16.89
C LEU A 122 5.58 -8.55 17.92
N LEU A 123 5.57 -7.73 18.97
CA LEU A 123 4.55 -7.81 20.01
C LEU A 123 4.13 -6.43 20.49
N PHE A 124 2.86 -6.27 20.81
CA PHE A 124 2.35 -5.07 21.47
C PHE A 124 2.26 -5.29 22.97
N ARG A 125 2.78 -4.34 23.75
CA ARG A 125 2.49 -4.21 25.19
C ARG A 125 1.90 -2.83 25.44
N GLY A 126 0.59 -2.81 25.70
CA GLY A 126 -0.16 -1.55 25.73
C GLY A 126 -0.07 -0.83 24.38
N LYS A 127 0.42 0.41 24.39
CA LYS A 127 0.59 1.25 23.18
C LYS A 127 1.99 1.19 22.57
N LYS A 128 2.89 0.38 23.13
CA LYS A 128 4.27 0.25 22.67
C LYS A 128 4.40 -0.96 21.75
N LEU A 129 5.15 -0.79 20.66
CA LEU A 129 5.55 -1.86 19.74
C LEU A 129 6.93 -2.37 20.19
N LEU A 130 7.05 -3.68 20.39
CA LEU A 130 8.26 -4.29 20.92
C LEU A 130 8.76 -5.43 20.02
N LEU A 131 10.07 -5.65 20.07
CA LEU A 131 10.76 -6.84 19.58
C LEU A 131 11.66 -7.38 20.69
N ASN A 132 11.58 -8.69 20.92
CA ASN A 132 12.36 -9.38 21.94
C ASN A 132 13.37 -10.34 21.29
N TYR A 133 14.63 -10.20 21.67
CA TYR A 133 15.66 -11.19 21.38
C TYR A 133 16.04 -11.91 22.66
N THR A 134 16.16 -13.23 22.59
CA THR A 134 16.42 -14.09 23.73
C THR A 134 17.55 -15.06 23.42
N MET A 135 17.98 -15.85 24.41
CA MET A 135 18.99 -16.91 24.23
C MET A 135 20.35 -16.39 23.74
N GLY A 136 20.80 -15.25 24.27
CA GLY A 136 22.16 -14.75 24.05
C GLY A 136 23.23 -15.55 24.80
N SER A 137 24.37 -14.91 25.00
CA SER A 137 25.46 -15.41 25.85
C SER A 137 24.99 -15.59 27.32
N PRO A 138 25.69 -16.40 28.11
CA PRO A 138 25.43 -16.54 29.54
C PRO A 138 25.46 -15.17 30.25
N CYS A 139 24.60 -14.98 31.24
CA CYS A 139 24.66 -13.77 32.08
C CYS A 139 25.82 -13.88 33.08
N PRO A 140 26.50 -12.77 33.38
CA PRO A 140 27.57 -12.74 34.37
C PRO A 140 26.99 -13.01 35.77
N GLU A 141 27.81 -13.55 36.66
CA GLU A 141 27.52 -13.53 38.09
C GLU A 141 27.77 -12.10 38.61
N LEU A 142 26.87 -11.58 39.45
CA LEU A 142 26.97 -10.24 40.02
C LEU A 142 27.43 -10.34 41.48
N ASP A 143 28.23 -9.37 41.93
CA ASP A 143 28.62 -9.22 43.33
C ASP A 143 27.47 -8.62 44.18
N GLU A 144 27.71 -8.45 45.49
CA GLU A 144 26.73 -7.83 46.41
C GLU A 144 26.40 -6.38 46.02
N ASP A 145 27.30 -5.72 45.30
CA ASP A 145 27.17 -4.34 44.81
C ASP A 145 26.48 -4.27 43.42
N GLY A 146 26.16 -5.42 42.80
CA GLY A 146 25.49 -5.52 41.50
C GLY A 146 26.40 -5.40 40.28
N ASN A 147 27.72 -5.44 40.47
CA ASN A 147 28.71 -5.39 39.39
C ASN A 147 29.06 -6.79 38.89
N PRO A 148 29.40 -6.96 37.59
CA PRO A 148 29.83 -8.24 37.06
C PRO A 148 31.16 -8.67 37.69
N ILE A 149 31.19 -9.90 38.21
CA ILE A 149 32.41 -10.53 38.71
C ILE A 149 33.22 -11.03 37.50
N ASP A 150 34.51 -10.69 37.45
CA ASP A 150 35.41 -11.16 36.40
C ASP A 150 35.52 -12.71 36.41
N ASP A 151 35.19 -13.32 35.28
CA ASP A 151 35.16 -14.78 35.07
C ASP A 151 36.54 -15.47 35.19
N ASP A 152 37.65 -14.71 35.27
CA ASP A 152 39.01 -15.27 35.39
C ASP A 152 39.25 -15.99 36.73
N PHE A 153 38.48 -15.68 37.76
CA PHE A 153 38.61 -16.24 39.11
C PHE A 153 37.47 -17.20 39.50
N VAL A 154 36.43 -17.31 38.65
CA VAL A 154 35.25 -18.12 38.92
C VAL A 154 35.30 -19.38 38.05
N VAL A 155 35.23 -20.56 38.66
CA VAL A 155 35.04 -21.82 37.93
C VAL A 155 33.78 -21.65 37.08
N LYS A 156 33.92 -21.59 35.75
CA LYS A 156 32.83 -21.41 34.74
C LYS A 156 31.57 -22.16 35.16
N LYS A 157 30.72 -21.50 35.95
CA LYS A 157 29.43 -22.03 36.35
C LYS A 157 28.51 -21.77 35.18
N THR A 158 27.74 -22.78 34.79
CA THR A 158 26.73 -22.61 33.75
C THR A 158 25.64 -21.69 34.28
N SER A 159 25.74 -20.38 34.00
CA SER A 159 24.67 -19.47 34.38
C SER A 159 23.39 -19.89 33.66
N LYS A 160 22.34 -20.15 34.45
CA LYS A 160 21.05 -20.66 33.93
C LYS A 160 20.33 -19.60 33.10
N ARG A 161 20.66 -18.32 33.31
CA ARG A 161 20.06 -17.18 32.61
C ARG A 161 20.92 -16.79 31.42
N ARG A 162 20.25 -16.45 30.32
CA ARG A 162 20.88 -15.99 29.07
C ARG A 162 20.54 -14.53 28.84
N LYS A 163 21.48 -13.79 28.24
CA LYS A 163 21.29 -12.40 27.89
C LYS A 163 20.11 -12.26 26.93
N SER A 164 19.37 -11.17 27.07
CA SER A 164 18.20 -10.87 26.26
C SER A 164 18.10 -9.38 26.00
N THR A 165 17.48 -9.03 24.88
CA THR A 165 17.33 -7.66 24.45
C THR A 165 15.86 -7.34 24.22
N LEU A 166 15.43 -6.21 24.75
CA LEU A 166 14.10 -5.65 24.55
C LEU A 166 14.22 -4.35 23.77
N MET A 167 13.60 -4.32 22.59
CA MET A 167 13.60 -3.18 21.71
C MET A 167 12.20 -2.59 21.68
N THR A 168 12.04 -1.32 22.03
CA THR A 168 10.78 -0.60 21.83
C THR A 168 10.89 0.31 20.62
N PHE A 169 9.92 0.22 19.71
CA PHE A 169 9.85 1.07 18.53
C PHE A 169 8.94 2.27 18.80
N ALA A 170 9.45 3.46 18.49
CA ALA A 170 8.75 4.72 18.58
C ALA A 170 8.65 5.36 17.18
N CYS A 171 7.45 5.84 16.84
CA CYS A 171 7.22 6.59 15.62
C CYS A 171 7.93 7.94 15.71
N ASP A 172 8.75 8.23 14.70
CA ASP A 172 9.37 9.53 14.50
C ASP A 172 9.34 9.88 13.01
N THR A 173 8.72 11.00 12.68
CA THR A 173 8.50 11.48 11.31
C THR A 173 9.46 12.60 10.91
N SER A 174 10.46 12.91 11.75
CA SER A 174 11.43 13.95 11.45
C SER A 174 12.22 13.64 10.17
N PRO A 175 12.49 14.66 9.33
CA PRO A 175 13.12 14.48 8.01
C PRO A 175 14.57 13.95 8.10
N LEU A 176 15.19 14.04 9.28
CA LEU A 176 16.53 13.52 9.56
C LEU A 176 16.58 11.97 9.55
N LEU A 177 15.44 11.29 9.70
CA LEU A 177 15.32 9.82 9.79
C LEU A 177 14.96 9.19 8.44
N SER A 178 15.22 9.88 7.31
CA SER A 178 14.59 9.55 6.03
C SER A 178 14.84 8.13 5.50
N ASN A 179 15.81 7.37 6.04
CA ASN A 179 15.97 5.94 5.75
C ASN A 179 16.74 5.12 6.81
N ARG A 180 17.22 5.72 7.91
CA ARG A 180 17.91 4.99 8.98
C ARG A 180 17.23 5.28 10.33
N PRO A 181 16.93 4.25 11.13
CA PRO A 181 16.45 4.44 12.48
C PRO A 181 17.57 5.01 13.37
N ILE A 182 17.17 5.74 14.40
CA ILE A 182 18.05 6.11 15.51
C ILE A 182 17.87 5.06 16.59
N VAL A 183 18.98 4.46 17.03
CA VAL A 183 19.00 3.43 18.07
C VAL A 183 19.60 4.02 19.34
N ASN A 184 18.76 4.17 20.37
CA ASN A 184 19.15 4.69 21.67
C ASN A 184 19.21 3.53 22.68
N PHE A 185 20.32 3.39 23.39
CA PHE A 185 20.42 2.50 24.52
C PHE A 185 19.81 3.17 25.76
N LEU A 186 18.88 2.48 26.44
CA LEU A 186 18.23 3.00 27.64
C LEU A 186 18.93 2.54 28.92
N GLY A 187 19.49 1.32 28.91
CA GLY A 187 20.16 0.77 30.08
C GLY A 187 20.17 -0.76 30.13
N SER A 188 20.93 -1.28 31.08
CA SER A 188 20.95 -2.69 31.46
C SER A 188 20.99 -2.81 32.99
N PRO A 189 19.86 -3.07 33.66
CA PRO A 189 19.80 -3.05 35.12
C PRO A 189 20.52 -4.23 35.78
N ASP A 190 20.66 -5.35 35.07
CA ASP A 190 21.19 -6.62 35.59
C ASP A 190 22.33 -7.19 34.72
N HIS A 191 22.92 -6.39 33.82
CA HIS A 191 23.92 -6.83 32.83
C HIS A 191 23.51 -8.08 32.00
N CYS A 192 22.20 -8.37 31.97
CA CYS A 192 21.61 -9.57 31.39
C CYS A 192 20.41 -9.21 30.49
N THR A 193 19.69 -8.15 30.83
CA THR A 193 18.61 -7.56 30.03
C THR A 193 19.07 -6.21 29.49
N TYR A 194 18.96 -6.02 28.17
CA TYR A 194 19.36 -4.79 27.49
C TYR A 194 18.12 -4.14 26.90
N VAL A 195 17.91 -2.86 27.18
CA VAL A 195 16.72 -2.15 26.70
C VAL A 195 17.14 -1.05 25.72
N PHE A 196 16.52 -1.05 24.54
CA PHE A 196 16.76 -0.06 23.49
C PHE A 196 15.46 0.62 23.07
N GLU A 197 15.55 1.91 22.78
CA GLU A 197 14.51 2.67 22.10
C GLU A 197 14.94 2.96 20.66
N ILE A 198 14.11 2.54 19.71
CA ILE A 198 14.34 2.69 18.28
C ILE A 198 13.36 3.71 17.74
N ARG A 199 13.86 4.85 17.28
CA ARG A 199 13.05 5.88 16.62
C ARG A 199 13.13 5.68 15.11
N SER A 200 11.98 5.41 14.49
CA SER A 200 11.90 5.15 13.05
C SER A 200 10.58 5.62 12.47
N ARG A 201 10.62 6.02 11.20
CA ARG A 201 9.43 6.32 10.42
C ARG A 201 8.61 5.05 10.12
N SER A 202 9.25 3.89 10.02
CA SER A 202 8.57 2.59 9.79
C SER A 202 7.74 2.14 10.99
N ALA A 203 8.01 2.70 12.17
CA ALA A 203 7.22 2.49 13.38
C ALA A 203 5.97 3.39 13.44
N CYS A 204 5.81 4.32 12.50
CA CYS A 204 4.57 5.07 12.31
C CYS A 204 3.61 4.17 11.55
N GLY A 205 2.85 3.34 12.28
CA GLY A 205 1.94 2.36 11.71
C GLY A 205 1.17 2.92 10.52
N GLY A 206 1.28 2.24 9.39
CA GLY A 206 0.49 2.54 8.22
C GLY A 206 -0.95 2.13 8.47
N THR A 207 -1.89 2.86 7.90
CA THR A 207 -3.25 2.35 7.77
C THR A 207 -3.18 1.16 6.81
N THR A 208 -3.30 -0.08 7.29
CA THR A 208 -3.90 -1.13 6.45
C THR A 208 -5.38 -0.85 6.37
N GLN A 209 -5.69 0.21 5.64
CA GLN A 209 -6.33 -0.05 4.38
C GLN A 209 -5.33 0.42 3.34
N SER A 210 -4.86 -0.52 2.54
CA SER A 210 -4.36 -0.26 1.18
C SER A 210 -5.44 0.37 0.27
N GLU A 211 -6.48 0.98 0.87
CA GLU A 211 -7.67 1.56 0.29
C GLU A 211 -8.31 2.67 1.17
N GLU A 212 -7.67 3.19 2.25
CA GLU A 212 -8.16 4.43 2.88
C GLU A 212 -7.51 5.63 2.23
N LYS A 213 -8.25 6.07 1.22
CA LYS A 213 -8.43 7.39 0.61
C LYS A 213 -8.37 8.60 1.59
N GLY A 214 -7.46 8.64 2.56
CA GLY A 214 -7.25 9.80 3.44
C GLY A 214 -6.38 10.89 2.79
N THR A 215 -5.48 10.50 1.89
CA THR A 215 -4.71 11.41 1.06
C THR A 215 -5.08 11.13 -0.39
N LEU A 216 -5.83 12.04 -0.99
CA LEU A 216 -6.00 12.06 -2.44
C LEU A 216 -4.59 12.15 -3.03
N GLY A 217 -4.17 11.12 -3.77
CA GLY A 217 -2.92 11.17 -4.50
C GLY A 217 -2.88 12.42 -5.39
N PRO A 218 -1.70 12.94 -5.74
CA PRO A 218 -1.58 14.18 -6.53
C PRO A 218 -2.41 14.12 -7.83
N GLY A 219 -2.52 12.93 -8.46
CA GLY A 219 -3.39 12.71 -9.62
C GLY A 219 -4.89 12.79 -9.33
N ALA A 220 -5.35 12.36 -8.15
CA ALA A 220 -6.76 12.44 -7.77
C ALA A 220 -7.18 13.89 -7.45
N VAL A 221 -6.30 14.65 -6.81
CA VAL A 221 -6.51 16.10 -6.58
C VAL A 221 -6.60 16.83 -7.93
N PHE A 222 -5.66 16.57 -8.83
CA PHE A 222 -5.68 17.15 -10.17
C PHE A 222 -6.94 16.75 -10.95
N GLY A 223 -7.34 15.49 -10.88
CA GLY A 223 -8.57 14.99 -11.52
C GLY A 223 -9.84 15.66 -10.99
N LEU A 224 -9.93 15.89 -9.68
CA LEU A 224 -11.07 16.60 -9.08
C LEU A 224 -11.14 18.06 -9.55
N ILE A 225 -10.00 18.76 -9.56
CA ILE A 225 -9.92 20.15 -10.03
C ILE A 225 -10.33 20.24 -11.50
N ALA A 226 -9.81 19.35 -12.34
CA ALA A 226 -10.15 19.29 -13.77
C ALA A 226 -11.64 18.98 -13.99
N ALA A 227 -12.23 18.07 -13.21
CA ALA A 227 -13.65 17.72 -13.29
C ALA A 227 -14.55 18.91 -12.92
N ILE A 228 -14.23 19.64 -11.85
CA ILE A 228 -14.98 20.84 -11.46
C ILE A 228 -14.86 21.93 -12.53
N ALA A 229 -13.65 22.16 -13.06
CA ALA A 229 -13.44 23.15 -14.12
C ALA A 229 -14.25 22.83 -15.39
N LEU A 230 -14.29 21.55 -15.79
CA LEU A 230 -15.07 21.08 -16.94
C LEU A 230 -16.58 21.27 -16.71
N LEU A 231 -17.08 20.94 -15.51
CA LEU A 231 -18.48 21.12 -15.15
C LEU A 231 -18.89 22.60 -15.20
N VAL A 232 -18.08 23.49 -14.62
CA VAL A 232 -18.34 24.94 -14.66
C VAL A 232 -18.31 25.46 -16.10
N TYR A 233 -17.35 25.01 -16.91
CA TYR A 233 -17.26 25.37 -18.33
C TYR A 233 -18.50 24.95 -19.13
N LEU A 234 -18.97 23.70 -18.95
CA LEU A 234 -20.15 23.20 -19.65
C LEU A 234 -21.42 23.93 -19.19
N ILE A 235 -21.68 23.99 -17.87
CA ILE A 235 -22.91 24.62 -17.35
C ILE A 235 -22.92 26.12 -17.64
N GLY A 236 -21.84 26.82 -17.32
CA GLY A 236 -21.72 28.26 -17.56
C GLY A 236 -21.81 28.60 -19.04
N GLY A 237 -21.17 27.80 -19.90
CA GLY A 237 -21.23 27.99 -21.34
C GLY A 237 -22.60 27.70 -21.95
N ILE A 238 -23.33 26.67 -21.48
CA ILE A 238 -24.73 26.41 -21.88
C ILE A 238 -25.62 27.58 -21.46
N VAL A 239 -25.50 28.06 -20.22
CA VAL A 239 -26.28 29.20 -19.71
C VAL A 239 -25.98 30.47 -20.52
N TYR A 240 -24.71 30.73 -20.83
CA TYR A 240 -24.31 31.88 -21.64
C TYR A 240 -24.87 31.79 -23.06
N GLN A 241 -24.72 30.65 -23.74
CA GLN A 241 -25.20 30.48 -25.12
C GLN A 241 -26.72 30.50 -25.22
N ARG A 242 -27.43 30.02 -24.19
CA ARG A 242 -28.90 30.04 -24.13
C ARG A 242 -29.45 31.42 -23.79
N ASN A 243 -28.89 32.10 -22.79
CA ASN A 243 -29.46 33.33 -22.26
C ASN A 243 -28.96 34.60 -22.94
N VAL A 244 -27.71 34.61 -23.41
CA VAL A 244 -27.09 35.79 -24.04
C VAL A 244 -27.10 35.68 -25.57
N LEU A 245 -26.77 34.51 -26.10
CA LEU A 245 -26.65 34.28 -27.55
C LEU A 245 -27.90 33.65 -28.19
N HIS A 246 -28.92 33.33 -27.40
CA HIS A 246 -30.21 32.74 -27.82
C HIS A 246 -30.12 31.54 -28.78
N GLN A 247 -29.07 30.73 -28.67
CA GLN A 247 -28.91 29.54 -29.52
C GLN A 247 -29.80 28.39 -29.03
N ARG A 248 -30.40 27.64 -29.94
CA ARG A 248 -31.27 26.48 -29.66
C ARG A 248 -30.61 25.17 -30.13
N GLY A 249 -30.98 24.07 -29.48
CA GLY A 249 -30.51 22.72 -29.82
C GLY A 249 -29.05 22.46 -29.44
N TRP A 250 -28.39 21.55 -30.18
CA TRP A 250 -27.02 21.08 -29.91
C TRP A 250 -25.93 22.17 -30.04
N ARG A 251 -26.28 23.32 -30.62
CA ARG A 251 -25.41 24.51 -30.68
C ARG A 251 -25.25 25.20 -29.32
N GLN A 252 -25.96 24.77 -28.27
CA GLN A 252 -25.83 25.27 -26.89
C GLN A 252 -24.59 24.74 -26.14
N LEU A 253 -23.86 23.78 -26.71
CA LEU A 253 -22.63 23.27 -26.12
C LEU A 253 -21.41 24.08 -26.60
N PRO A 254 -20.61 24.63 -25.67
CA PRO A 254 -19.38 25.35 -26.03
C PRO A 254 -18.40 24.42 -26.75
N ASN A 255 -17.97 24.78 -27.96
CA ASN A 255 -17.05 23.98 -28.78
C ASN A 255 -17.54 22.54 -29.05
N TYR A 256 -18.81 22.37 -29.44
CA TYR A 256 -19.45 21.08 -29.71
C TYR A 256 -18.63 20.12 -30.60
N THR A 257 -17.97 20.63 -31.64
CA THR A 257 -17.16 19.83 -32.57
C THR A 257 -16.01 19.10 -31.87
N MET A 258 -15.36 19.74 -30.90
CA MET A 258 -14.32 19.13 -30.08
C MET A 258 -14.89 18.03 -29.17
N TRP A 259 -16.01 18.30 -28.49
CA TRP A 259 -16.63 17.34 -27.56
C TRP A 259 -17.19 16.12 -28.28
N ALA A 260 -17.82 16.31 -29.44
CA ALA A 260 -18.31 15.21 -30.27
C ALA A 260 -17.15 14.30 -30.73
N GLY A 261 -16.00 14.88 -31.09
CA GLY A 261 -14.79 14.14 -31.45
C GLY A 261 -14.18 13.37 -30.27
N ILE A 262 -14.18 13.95 -29.07
CA ILE A 262 -13.70 13.28 -27.85
C ILE A 262 -14.63 12.11 -27.49
N HIS A 263 -15.94 12.32 -27.52
CA HIS A 263 -16.93 11.28 -27.23
C HIS A 263 -16.85 10.12 -28.24
N SER A 264 -16.73 10.43 -29.54
CA SER A 264 -16.62 9.38 -30.56
C SER A 264 -15.35 8.55 -30.36
N PHE A 265 -14.21 9.17 -30.07
CA PHE A 265 -12.96 8.48 -29.76
C PHE A 265 -13.09 7.53 -28.56
N PHE A 266 -13.67 7.98 -27.46
CA PHE A 266 -13.88 7.11 -26.29
C PHE A 266 -14.87 5.99 -26.55
N SER A 267 -15.95 6.26 -27.30
CA SER A 267 -16.93 5.24 -27.66
C SER A 267 -16.32 4.15 -28.55
N ASP A 268 -15.47 4.53 -29.50
CA ASP A 268 -14.79 3.60 -30.40
C ASP A 268 -13.75 2.75 -29.64
N MET A 269 -12.96 3.39 -28.77
CA MET A 269 -12.02 2.68 -27.89
C MET A 269 -12.71 1.71 -26.93
N PHE A 270 -13.87 2.09 -26.37
CA PHE A 270 -14.66 1.21 -25.51
C PHE A 270 -15.23 0.02 -26.28
N VAL A 271 -15.74 0.25 -27.50
CA VAL A 271 -16.25 -0.81 -28.38
C VAL A 271 -15.12 -1.78 -28.78
N ILE A 272 -13.92 -1.28 -29.10
CA ILE A 272 -12.76 -2.11 -29.44
C ILE A 272 -12.29 -2.94 -28.23
N LEU A 273 -12.25 -2.35 -27.04
CA LEU A 273 -11.82 -3.05 -25.83
C LEU A 273 -12.85 -4.11 -25.41
N PHE A 274 -14.14 -3.77 -25.45
CA PHE A 274 -15.22 -4.66 -25.06
C PHE A 274 -15.42 -5.80 -26.08
N SER A 275 -15.32 -5.51 -27.39
CA SER A 275 -15.33 -6.55 -28.43
C SER A 275 -14.16 -7.53 -28.27
N SER A 276 -12.96 -7.03 -27.99
CA SER A 276 -11.77 -7.84 -27.72
C SER A 276 -11.90 -8.72 -26.46
N CYS A 277 -12.54 -8.21 -25.40
CA CYS A 277 -12.83 -9.01 -24.19
C CYS A 277 -13.93 -10.06 -24.44
N THR A 278 -14.92 -9.76 -25.29
CA THR A 278 -15.98 -10.74 -25.66
C THR A 278 -15.49 -11.80 -26.64
N GLN A 279 -14.48 -11.52 -27.47
CA GLN A 279 -13.82 -12.49 -28.36
C GLN A 279 -12.81 -13.42 -27.65
N ARG A 280 -12.43 -13.09 -26.41
CA ARG A 280 -11.56 -13.89 -25.55
C ARG A 280 -12.34 -14.67 -24.47
N MET A 281 -13.61 -14.99 -24.73
CA MET A 281 -14.32 -16.06 -24.01
C MET A 281 -14.22 -17.36 -24.83
N PRO A 282 -13.93 -18.52 -24.22
CA PRO A 282 -13.89 -19.81 -24.92
C PRO A 282 -15.27 -20.14 -25.49
N GLY A 283 -15.29 -20.68 -26.71
CA GLY A 283 -16.46 -20.87 -27.56
C GLY A 283 -17.65 -21.53 -26.86
N GLY A 284 -18.81 -20.87 -26.94
CA GLY A 284 -20.08 -21.44 -26.48
C GLY A 284 -21.29 -20.52 -26.61
N VAL A 285 -21.13 -19.19 -26.57
CA VAL A 285 -22.29 -18.26 -26.49
C VAL A 285 -22.43 -17.34 -27.72
N THR A 286 -21.42 -17.23 -28.58
CA THR A 286 -21.52 -16.47 -29.84
C THR A 286 -22.46 -17.10 -30.87
N GLN A 287 -22.96 -18.32 -30.66
CA GLN A 287 -24.00 -18.93 -31.50
C GLN A 287 -25.44 -18.63 -31.05
N LEU A 288 -25.67 -18.05 -29.86
CA LEU A 288 -27.04 -17.76 -29.39
C LEU A 288 -27.50 -16.32 -29.68
N PHE A 289 -26.57 -15.39 -29.92
CA PHE A 289 -26.89 -14.00 -30.30
C PHE A 289 -26.51 -13.65 -31.74
N ALA A 290 -25.91 -14.58 -32.49
CA ALA A 290 -25.76 -14.48 -33.94
C ALA A 290 -27.10 -14.77 -34.64
N GLY A 291 -28.09 -13.93 -34.35
CA GLY A 291 -29.31 -13.82 -35.13
C GLY A 291 -28.98 -13.35 -36.54
N ARG A 292 -28.75 -14.32 -37.43
CA ARG A 292 -29.16 -14.33 -38.84
C ARG A 292 -29.28 -12.94 -39.50
N ARG A 293 -28.16 -12.32 -39.86
CA ARG A 293 -28.13 -11.30 -40.91
C ARG A 293 -27.16 -11.72 -41.99
N GLY A 294 -27.72 -12.39 -43.00
CA GLY A 294 -27.00 -12.80 -44.19
C GLY A 294 -26.48 -11.59 -44.95
N TYR A 295 -25.21 -11.65 -45.33
CA TYR A 295 -24.66 -10.80 -46.38
C TYR A 295 -25.25 -11.27 -47.71
N HIS A 296 -26.31 -10.60 -48.17
CA HIS A 296 -26.70 -10.68 -49.57
C HIS A 296 -25.64 -9.95 -50.40
N ARG A 297 -24.85 -10.72 -51.16
CA ARG A 297 -24.18 -10.20 -52.34
C ARG A 297 -25.25 -9.91 -53.39
N VAL A 298 -25.43 -8.64 -53.73
CA VAL A 298 -26.10 -8.15 -54.93
C VAL A 298 -24.97 -7.41 -55.66
N GLY A 299 -24.45 -7.89 -56.79
CA GLY A 299 -25.22 -8.15 -58.01
C GLY A 299 -25.28 -6.82 -58.75
N THR A 300 -24.34 -6.60 -59.65
CA THR A 300 -24.32 -5.46 -60.57
C THR A 300 -25.63 -5.44 -61.37
N ASP A 301 -26.42 -4.38 -61.23
CA ASP A 301 -27.34 -3.94 -62.29
C ASP A 301 -27.78 -2.49 -62.09
N GLU A 302 -27.92 -1.80 -63.22
CA GLU A 302 -28.24 -0.39 -63.39
C GLU A 302 -29.68 -0.02 -62.96
N ARG A 303 -29.86 1.19 -62.39
CA ARG A 303 -30.89 2.22 -62.73
C ARG A 303 -31.41 3.04 -61.51
N HIS A 304 -31.17 4.36 -61.62
CA HIS A 304 -31.99 5.51 -61.17
C HIS A 304 -32.13 5.87 -59.66
N PRO A 305 -32.29 7.19 -59.33
CA PRO A 305 -31.88 7.77 -58.06
C PRO A 305 -33.03 7.90 -57.05
N GLY A 306 -32.80 7.44 -55.82
CA GLY A 306 -33.75 7.48 -54.71
C GLY A 306 -33.18 8.16 -53.48
N ARG A 307 -33.37 9.48 -53.42
CA ARG A 307 -33.47 10.40 -52.26
C ARG A 307 -33.28 9.78 -50.86
N GLY A 308 -32.07 9.93 -50.31
CA GLY A 308 -31.81 9.79 -48.87
C GLY A 308 -32.00 11.14 -48.17
N ARG A 309 -32.90 11.20 -47.18
CA ARG A 309 -33.11 12.38 -46.32
C ARG A 309 -31.88 12.60 -45.45
N THR A 310 -31.20 13.73 -45.64
CA THR A 310 -30.15 14.22 -44.74
C THR A 310 -30.77 15.16 -43.70
N PRO A 311 -30.22 15.26 -42.47
CA PRO A 311 -30.72 16.17 -41.43
C PRO A 311 -30.74 17.65 -41.83
N ASP A 312 -29.98 18.01 -42.87
CA ASP A 312 -29.94 19.36 -43.42
C ASP A 312 -31.22 19.74 -44.18
N ASP A 313 -31.95 18.75 -44.72
CA ASP A 313 -33.23 18.97 -45.40
C ASP A 313 -34.37 19.30 -44.40
N GLU A 314 -34.27 18.87 -43.13
CA GLU A 314 -35.25 19.20 -42.09
C GLU A 314 -35.08 20.63 -41.56
N ASN A 315 -33.84 21.09 -41.43
CA ASN A 315 -33.56 22.48 -41.02
C ASN A 315 -34.01 23.48 -42.09
N ARG A 316 -33.90 23.12 -43.37
CA ARG A 316 -34.34 23.96 -44.49
C ARG A 316 -35.87 24.11 -44.58
N LEU A 317 -36.63 23.12 -44.10
CA LEU A 317 -38.09 23.18 -44.03
C LEU A 317 -38.58 24.06 -42.87
N ILE A 318 -37.79 24.21 -41.80
CA ILE A 318 -38.10 25.09 -40.68
C ILE A 318 -37.85 26.55 -41.07
N ASP A 319 -36.76 26.83 -41.78
CA ASP A 319 -36.47 28.18 -42.29
C ASP A 319 -37.50 28.65 -43.34
N GLN A 320 -38.03 27.73 -44.17
CA GLN A 320 -39.13 28.06 -45.10
C GLN A 320 -40.48 28.28 -44.41
N LEU A 321 -40.74 27.65 -43.25
CA LEU A 321 -41.97 27.89 -42.51
C LEU A 321 -41.94 29.25 -41.80
N ASP A 322 -40.78 29.68 -41.28
CA ASP A 322 -40.65 30.98 -40.61
C ASP A 322 -40.80 32.18 -41.59
N GLU A 323 -40.50 32.01 -42.89
CA GLU A 323 -40.73 33.04 -43.92
C GLU A 323 -42.22 33.19 -44.33
N GLU A 324 -43.09 32.19 -44.10
CA GLU A 324 -44.52 32.24 -44.49
C GLU A 324 -45.42 32.91 -43.42
N TRP A 325 -44.88 33.23 -42.24
CA TRP A 325 -45.64 33.89 -41.16
C TRP A 325 -45.31 35.39 -41.00
N GLU A 326 -44.46 35.98 -41.86
CA GLU A 326 -44.13 37.42 -41.85
C GLU A 326 -44.83 38.27 -42.95
N ASP A 327 -45.80 37.71 -43.68
CA ASP A 327 -46.74 38.47 -44.54
C ASP A 327 -48.18 38.48 -43.99
#